data_AF-A0A1Q3FCZ7-F1
#
_entry.id   AF-A0A1Q3FCZ7-F1
#
_cell.length_a   1.000
_cell.length_b   1.000
_cell.length_c   1.000
_cell.angle_alpha   90.00
_cell.angle_beta   90.00
_cell.angle_gamma   90.00
#
_symmetry.space_group_name_H-M   'P 1'
#
loop_
_entity.id
_entity.type
_entity.pdbx_description
1 polymer ?
#
loop_
_entity_poly.entity_id
_entity_poly.type
_entity_poly.pdbx_seq_one_letter_code
_entity_poly.pdbx_strand_id
1 'polypeptide(L)'
;MQRNLTQSKEALLKSYNTRLKEDVRSMLENFEEIVRLAKGENETQLSKMTQCEQDTYEMQVRASNIVRAGESLMKLVSDIKQYLILNDFHSVNDAICSSSQLYRSTQMDRDNKLMMVRDDMAADLYDLEEEYYTSMYK
;
A
#
# COMPACT_ATOMS: atom_id res chain seq x y z
N MET A 1 -9.84 -15.41 -3.68
CA MET A 1 -9.60 -14.32 -2.71
C MET A 1 -8.70 -13.21 -3.27
N GLN A 2 -7.57 -13.52 -3.92
CA GLN A 2 -6.61 -12.53 -4.44
C GLN A 2 -7.21 -11.46 -5.36
N ARG A 3 -8.14 -11.83 -6.26
CA ARG A 3 -8.82 -10.91 -7.19
C ARG A 3 -9.69 -9.84 -6.49
N ASN A 4 -10.29 -10.17 -5.35
CA ASN A 4 -11.10 -9.23 -4.56
C ASN A 4 -10.23 -8.21 -3.81
N LEU A 5 -9.02 -8.60 -3.39
CA LEU A 5 -8.04 -7.68 -2.77
C LEU A 5 -7.54 -6.64 -3.78
N THR A 6 -7.26 -7.06 -5.02
CA THR A 6 -6.83 -6.15 -6.10
C THR A 6 -7.92 -5.14 -6.47
N GLN A 7 -9.18 -5.59 -6.54
CA GLN A 7 -10.32 -4.73 -6.86
C GLN A 7 -10.61 -3.70 -5.75
N SER A 8 -10.44 -4.11 -4.49
CA SER A 8 -10.54 -3.21 -3.33
C SER A 8 -9.43 -2.14 -3.33
N LYS A 9 -8.20 -2.52 -3.71
CA LYS A 9 -7.06 -1.61 -3.87
C LYS A 9 -7.32 -0.55 -4.95
N GLU A 10 -7.80 -0.95 -6.13
CA GLU A 10 -8.10 -0.02 -7.21
C GLU A 10 -9.23 0.95 -6.84
N ALA A 11 -10.27 0.45 -6.16
CA ALA A 11 -11.36 1.29 -5.67
C ALA A 11 -10.88 2.34 -4.65
N LEU A 12 -9.99 1.94 -3.73
CA LEU A 12 -9.39 2.85 -2.74
C LEU A 12 -8.54 3.94 -3.42
N LEU A 13 -7.66 3.55 -4.36
CA LEU A 13 -6.84 4.51 -5.11
C LEU A 13 -7.68 5.47 -5.94
N LYS A 14 -8.79 4.99 -6.50
CA LYS A 14 -9.76 5.83 -7.21
C LYS A 14 -10.43 6.83 -6.26
N SER A 15 -10.82 6.40 -5.06
CA SER A 15 -11.37 7.29 -4.03
C SER A 15 -10.40 8.40 -3.64
N TYR A 16 -9.11 8.08 -3.46
CA TYR A 16 -8.06 9.07 -3.19
C TYR A 16 -7.95 10.11 -4.31
N ASN A 17 -8.00 9.67 -5.58
CA ASN A 17 -7.93 10.57 -6.73
C ASN A 17 -9.16 11.48 -6.82
N THR A 18 -10.36 10.93 -6.57
CA THR A 18 -11.61 11.71 -6.52
C THR A 18 -11.53 12.79 -5.46
N ARG A 19 -11.16 12.41 -4.23
CA ARG A 19 -11.02 13.35 -3.09
C ARG A 19 -10.02 14.46 -3.38
N LEU A 20 -8.84 14.13 -3.92
CA LEU A 20 -7.84 15.13 -4.33
C LEU A 20 -8.44 16.15 -5.31
N LYS A 21 -9.13 15.69 -6.35
CA LYS A 21 -9.72 16.55 -7.37
C LYS A 21 -10.82 17.44 -6.81
N GLU A 22 -11.67 16.89 -5.94
CA GLU A 22 -12.76 17.63 -5.31
C GLU A 22 -12.24 18.71 -4.35
N ASP A 23 -11.26 18.38 -3.50
CA ASP A 23 -10.68 19.33 -2.56
C ASP A 23 -9.94 20.46 -3.28
N VAL A 24 -9.13 20.15 -4.29
CA VAL A 24 -8.41 21.16 -5.09
C VAL A 24 -9.39 22.06 -5.87
N ARG A 25 -10.43 21.48 -6.48
CA ARG A 25 -11.46 22.25 -7.17
C ARG A 25 -12.18 23.19 -6.20
N SER A 26 -12.60 22.66 -5.05
CA SER A 26 -13.26 23.45 -4.01
C SER A 26 -12.39 24.62 -3.55
N MET A 27 -11.07 24.41 -3.35
CA MET A 27 -10.16 25.50 -3.00
C MET A 27 -10.12 26.60 -4.07
N LEU A 28 -10.03 26.21 -5.35
CA LEU A 28 -10.01 27.15 -6.48
C LEU A 28 -11.33 27.94 -6.56
N GLU A 29 -12.47 27.26 -6.58
CA GLU A 29 -13.79 27.89 -6.70
C GLU A 29 -14.07 28.85 -5.54
N ASN A 30 -13.74 28.47 -4.30
CA ASN A 30 -13.91 29.37 -3.16
C ASN A 30 -12.97 30.58 -3.23
N PHE A 31 -11.74 30.41 -3.73
CA PHE A 31 -10.81 31.52 -3.90
C PHE A 31 -11.25 32.49 -5.00
N GLU A 32 -11.67 31.97 -6.16
CA GLU A 32 -12.22 32.79 -7.25
C GLU A 32 -13.41 33.62 -6.77
N GLU A 33 -14.28 33.03 -5.95
CA GLU A 33 -15.43 33.73 -5.41
C GLU A 33 -15.05 34.83 -4.40
N ILE A 34 -14.06 34.59 -3.54
CA ILE A 34 -13.50 35.63 -2.66
C ILE A 34 -13.00 36.81 -3.49
N VAL A 35 -12.26 36.53 -4.57
CA VAL A 35 -11.77 37.58 -5.48
C VAL A 35 -12.92 38.31 -6.17
N ARG A 36 -13.98 37.61 -6.57
CA ARG A 36 -15.19 38.21 -7.17
C ARG A 36 -15.88 39.16 -6.19
N LEU A 37 -16.12 38.71 -4.96
CA LEU A 37 -16.78 39.52 -3.91
C LEU A 37 -15.93 40.75 -3.55
N ALA A 38 -14.61 40.61 -3.48
CA ALA A 38 -13.70 41.70 -3.15
C ALA A 38 -13.72 42.87 -4.15
N LYS A 39 -14.15 42.64 -5.40
CA LYS A 39 -14.23 43.70 -6.42
C LYS A 39 -15.38 44.69 -6.18
N GLY A 40 -16.43 44.29 -5.45
CA GLY A 40 -17.57 45.16 -5.15
C GLY A 40 -18.40 45.58 -6.38
N GLU A 41 -18.31 44.84 -7.49
CA GLU A 41 -18.99 45.15 -8.76
C GLU A 41 -20.48 44.73 -8.79
N ASN A 42 -21.01 44.19 -7.69
CA ASN A 42 -22.39 43.70 -7.63
C ASN A 42 -23.37 44.87 -7.36
N GLU A 43 -24.03 45.36 -8.42
CA GLU A 43 -25.21 46.22 -8.24
C GLU A 43 -26.39 45.38 -7.74
N THR A 44 -26.78 45.61 -6.49
CA THR A 44 -27.93 44.96 -5.87
C THR A 44 -28.97 45.98 -5.44
N GLN A 45 -30.20 45.54 -5.21
CA GLN A 45 -31.26 46.39 -4.66
C GLN A 45 -31.11 46.66 -3.15
N LEU A 46 -30.04 46.16 -2.52
CA LEU A 46 -29.77 46.34 -1.10
C LEU A 46 -29.05 47.66 -0.84
N SER A 47 -29.11 48.13 0.41
CA SER A 47 -28.26 49.24 0.84
C SER A 47 -26.79 48.81 0.75
N LYS A 48 -25.90 49.76 0.42
CA LYS A 48 -24.45 49.49 0.35
C LYS A 48 -23.90 48.88 1.64
N MET A 49 -24.39 49.34 2.80
CA MET A 49 -23.94 48.83 4.10
C MET A 49 -24.33 47.36 4.30
N THR A 50 -25.57 47.02 3.95
CA THR A 50 -26.08 45.64 4.01
C THR A 50 -25.33 44.72 3.04
N GLN A 51 -25.03 45.20 1.83
CA GLN A 51 -24.27 44.43 0.84
C GLN A 51 -22.86 44.11 1.35
N CYS A 52 -22.15 45.11 1.91
CA CYS A 52 -20.81 44.92 2.44
C CYS A 52 -20.76 43.87 3.58
N GLU A 53 -21.76 43.87 4.48
CA GLU A 53 -21.85 42.89 5.55
C GLU A 53 -22.11 41.47 4.99
N GLN A 54 -23.00 41.34 4.01
CA GLN A 54 -23.28 40.07 3.33
C GLN A 54 -22.03 39.52 2.63
N ASP A 55 -21.35 40.35 1.84
CA ASP A 55 -20.13 39.96 1.11
C ASP A 55 -19.03 39.53 2.08
N THR A 56 -18.86 40.27 3.19
CA THR A 56 -17.89 39.92 4.25
C THR A 56 -18.19 38.56 4.85
N TYR A 57 -19.45 38.28 5.17
CA TYR A 57 -19.85 36.99 5.73
C TYR A 57 -19.61 35.85 4.73
N GLU A 58 -19.98 36.05 3.46
CA GLU A 58 -19.74 35.05 2.42
C GLU A 58 -18.23 34.78 2.26
N MET A 59 -17.40 35.83 2.18
CA MET A 59 -15.94 35.68 2.08
C MET A 59 -15.36 34.87 3.26
N GLN A 60 -15.87 35.05 4.48
CA GLN A 60 -15.45 34.25 5.64
C GLN A 60 -15.83 32.76 5.52
N VAL A 61 -17.04 32.47 5.03
CA VAL A 61 -17.48 31.09 4.79
C VAL A 61 -16.63 30.44 3.70
N ARG A 62 -16.37 31.16 2.60
CA ARG A 62 -15.50 30.70 1.50
C ARG A 62 -14.08 30.41 2.00
N ALA A 63 -13.50 31.30 2.80
CA ALA A 63 -12.18 31.09 3.39
C ALA A 63 -12.15 29.85 4.31
N SER A 64 -13.21 29.65 5.11
CA SER A 64 -13.34 28.46 5.96
C SER A 64 -13.42 27.16 5.13
N ASN A 65 -14.10 27.19 3.98
CA ASN A 65 -14.17 26.05 3.08
C ASN A 65 -12.80 25.70 2.47
N ILE A 66 -11.97 26.71 2.16
CA ILE A 66 -10.59 26.51 1.69
C ILE A 66 -9.76 25.80 2.76
N VAL A 67 -9.83 26.25 4.01
CA VAL A 67 -9.11 25.64 5.14
C VAL A 67 -9.55 24.18 5.31
N ARG A 68 -10.86 23.91 5.29
CA ARG A 68 -11.41 22.55 5.40
C ARG A 68 -10.92 21.61 4.29
N ALA A 69 -10.87 22.09 3.04
CA ALA A 69 -10.31 21.32 1.93
C ALA A 69 -8.82 21.05 2.14
N GLY A 70 -8.05 22.02 2.64
CA GLY A 70 -6.64 21.84 3.03
C GLY A 70 -6.45 20.77 4.10
N GLU A 71 -7.26 20.76 5.15
CA GLU A 71 -7.24 19.70 6.17
C GLU A 71 -7.59 18.32 5.59
N SER A 72 -8.55 18.27 4.67
CA SER A 72 -8.91 17.04 3.98
C SER A 72 -7.73 16.50 3.15
N LEU A 73 -7.00 17.36 2.45
CA LEU A 73 -5.78 17.00 1.73
C LEU A 73 -4.67 16.50 2.67
N MET A 74 -4.49 17.11 3.83
CA MET A 74 -3.51 16.61 4.83
C MET A 74 -3.85 15.20 5.31
N LYS A 75 -5.13 14.92 5.56
CA LYS A 75 -5.60 13.56 5.88
C LYS A 75 -5.34 12.59 4.74
N LEU A 76 -5.63 12.98 3.50
CA LEU A 76 -5.36 12.16 2.32
C LEU A 76 -3.86 11.79 2.20
N VAL A 77 -2.95 12.73 2.46
CA VAL A 77 -1.50 12.44 2.49
C VAL A 77 -1.16 11.40 3.56
N SER A 78 -1.76 11.50 4.75
CA SER A 78 -1.59 10.51 5.82
C SER A 78 -2.09 9.12 5.38
N ASP A 79 -3.27 9.05 4.77
CA ASP A 79 -3.88 7.81 4.30
C ASP A 79 -3.00 7.13 3.22
N ILE A 80 -2.39 7.90 2.32
CA ILE A 80 -1.44 7.41 1.32
C ILE A 80 -0.17 6.85 1.98
N LYS A 81 0.40 7.55 2.97
CA LYS A 81 1.58 7.06 3.69
C LYS A 81 1.29 5.72 4.38
N GLN A 82 0.17 5.64 5.09
CA GLN A 82 -0.25 4.40 5.75
C GLN A 82 -0.46 3.27 4.74
N TYR A 83 -1.10 3.57 3.60
CA TYR A 83 -1.28 2.62 2.52
C TYR A 83 0.05 2.06 1.99
N LEU A 84 1.04 2.92 1.73
CA LEU A 84 2.36 2.52 1.24
C LEU A 84 3.11 1.64 2.25
N ILE A 85 3.14 2.08 3.52
CA ILE A 85 3.80 1.34 4.60
C ILE A 85 3.21 -0.07 4.72
N LEU A 86 1.88 -0.18 4.75
CA LEU A 86 1.22 -1.48 4.93
C LEU A 86 1.36 -2.40 3.71
N ASN A 87 1.29 -1.88 2.47
CA ASN A 87 1.44 -2.72 1.27
C ASN A 87 2.84 -3.30 1.13
N ASP A 88 3.86 -2.56 1.58
CA ASP A 88 5.25 -3.03 1.53
C ASP A 88 5.44 -4.26 2.43
N PHE A 89 4.90 -4.22 3.66
CA PHE A 89 4.97 -5.36 4.59
C PHE A 89 4.31 -6.63 4.05
N HIS A 90 3.14 -6.54 3.42
CA HIS A 90 2.47 -7.72 2.86
C HIS A 90 3.32 -8.37 1.77
N SER A 91 3.88 -7.56 0.86
CA SER A 91 4.71 -8.05 -0.25
C SER A 91 6.01 -8.69 0.26
N VAL A 92 6.64 -8.06 1.25
CA VAL A 92 7.84 -8.61 1.93
C VAL A 92 7.52 -9.92 2.64
N ASN A 93 6.38 -10.01 3.32
CA ASN A 93 5.98 -11.22 4.04
C ASN A 93 5.70 -12.38 3.09
N ASP A 94 5.06 -12.12 1.95
CA ASP A 94 4.87 -13.11 0.88
C ASP A 94 6.21 -13.62 0.32
N ALA A 95 7.17 -12.71 0.09
CA ALA A 95 8.50 -13.06 -0.38
C ALA A 95 9.29 -13.91 0.64
N ILE A 96 9.19 -13.58 1.94
CA ILE A 96 9.78 -14.35 3.04
C ILE A 96 9.15 -15.74 3.11
N CYS A 97 7.82 -15.84 3.06
CA CYS A 97 7.10 -17.11 3.07
C CYS A 97 7.51 -18.01 1.89
N SER A 98 7.58 -17.44 0.68
CA SER A 98 8.01 -18.16 -0.52
C SER A 98 9.45 -18.66 -0.40
N SER A 99 10.38 -17.80 0.04
CA SER A 99 11.77 -18.20 0.25
C SER A 99 11.91 -19.29 1.31
N SER A 100 11.19 -19.16 2.43
CA SER A 100 11.20 -20.14 3.51
C SER A 100 10.72 -21.52 3.03
N GLN A 101 9.64 -21.56 2.24
CA GLN A 101 9.15 -22.80 1.63
C GLN A 101 10.18 -23.41 0.66
N LEU A 102 10.81 -22.59 -0.18
CA LEU A 102 11.85 -23.04 -1.10
C LEU A 102 13.04 -23.66 -0.36
N TYR A 103 13.53 -22.98 0.69
CA TYR A 103 14.64 -23.48 1.49
C TYR A 103 14.29 -24.78 2.19
N ARG A 104 13.08 -24.89 2.75
CA ARG A 104 12.62 -26.11 3.41
C ARG A 104 12.49 -27.28 2.44
N SER A 105 11.96 -27.04 1.24
CA SER A 105 11.90 -28.06 0.18
C SER A 105 13.29 -28.49 -0.26
N THR A 106 14.20 -27.53 -0.47
CA THR A 106 15.59 -27.81 -0.86
C THR A 106 16.34 -28.59 0.21
N GLN A 107 16.10 -28.27 1.48
CA GLN A 107 16.67 -28.98 2.61
C GLN A 107 16.20 -30.44 2.63
N MET A 108 14.89 -30.68 2.54
CA MET A 108 14.34 -32.04 2.45
C MET A 108 14.94 -32.84 1.29
N ASP A 109 15.10 -32.20 0.13
CA ASP A 109 15.70 -32.84 -1.05
C ASP A 109 17.17 -33.24 -0.82
N ARG A 110 17.94 -32.40 -0.12
CA ARG A 110 19.32 -32.69 0.26
C ARG A 110 19.42 -33.78 1.31
N ASP A 111 18.56 -33.73 2.33
CA ASP A 111 18.52 -34.73 3.40
C ASP A 111 18.17 -36.12 2.83
N ASN A 112 17.22 -36.18 1.88
CA ASN A 112 16.88 -37.41 1.16
C ASN A 112 18.08 -37.96 0.38
N LYS A 113 18.80 -37.11 -0.36
CA LYS A 113 20.00 -37.53 -1.12
C LYS A 113 21.12 -38.01 -0.20
N LEU A 114 21.33 -37.36 0.93
CA LEU A 114 22.31 -37.79 1.94
C LEU A 114 21.93 -39.15 2.54
N MET A 115 20.64 -39.38 2.78
CA MET A 115 20.14 -40.67 3.29
C MET A 115 20.37 -41.80 2.28
N MET A 116 20.13 -41.56 0.99
CA MET A 116 20.42 -42.53 -0.07
C MET A 116 21.90 -42.88 -0.13
N VAL A 117 22.78 -41.87 -0.15
CA VAL A 117 24.24 -42.10 -0.20
C VAL A 117 24.72 -42.88 1.02
N ARG A 118 24.18 -42.59 2.21
CA ARG A 118 24.48 -43.35 3.43
C ARG A 118 24.10 -44.82 3.27
N ASP A 119 22.93 -45.10 2.71
CA ASP A 119 22.43 -46.46 2.54
C ASP A 119 23.24 -47.24 1.50
N ASP A 120 23.63 -46.58 0.39
CA ASP A 120 24.52 -47.15 -0.63
C ASP A 120 25.89 -47.50 -0.03
N MET A 121 26.50 -46.56 0.73
CA MET A 121 27.79 -46.80 1.40
C MET A 121 27.73 -47.93 2.43
N ALA A 122 26.60 -48.06 3.14
CA ALA A 122 26.41 -49.13 4.11
C ALA A 122 26.29 -50.51 3.42
N ALA A 123 25.62 -50.56 2.26
CA ALA A 123 25.56 -51.76 1.43
C ALA A 123 26.95 -52.15 0.90
N ASP A 124 27.70 -51.20 0.31
CA ASP A 124 29.05 -51.44 -0.19
C ASP A 124 29.99 -51.94 0.92
N LEU A 125 29.90 -51.37 2.12
CA LEU A 125 30.71 -51.78 3.26
C LEU A 125 30.37 -53.22 3.69
N TYR A 126 29.09 -53.57 3.73
CA TYR A 126 28.64 -54.92 4.06
C TYR A 126 29.19 -55.96 3.07
N ASP A 127 29.08 -55.67 1.78
CA ASP A 127 29.58 -56.56 0.71
C ASP A 127 31.10 -56.75 0.82
N LEU A 128 31.86 -55.68 1.09
CA LEU A 128 33.31 -55.74 1.30
C LEU A 128 33.70 -56.54 2.56
N GLU A 129 32.97 -56.36 3.66
CA GLU A 129 33.19 -57.14 4.88
C GLU A 129 32.93 -58.63 4.63
N GLU A 130 31.85 -58.97 3.92
CA GLU A 130 31.54 -60.36 3.55
C GLU A 130 32.66 -60.97 2.69
N GLU A 131 33.13 -60.26 1.65
CA GLU A 131 34.23 -60.70 0.79
C GLU A 131 35.53 -60.91 1.59
N TYR A 132 35.87 -59.98 2.48
CA TYR A 132 37.05 -60.12 3.35
C TYR A 132 36.97 -61.35 4.24
N TYR A 133 35.82 -61.62 4.86
CA TYR A 133 35.66 -62.78 5.75
C TYR A 133 35.55 -64.11 5.00
N THR A 134 35.08 -64.11 3.75
CA THR A 134 34.95 -65.31 2.89
C THR A 134 36.19 -65.59 2.04
N SER A 135 37.13 -64.64 1.94
CA SER A 135 38.38 -64.81 1.20
C SER A 135 39.21 -65.99 1.72
N MET A 136 39.66 -66.83 0.78
CA MET A 136 40.49 -68.01 1.03
C MET A 136 41.96 -67.67 1.37
N TYR A 137 42.33 -66.39 1.30
CA TYR A 137 43.67 -65.87 1.60
C TYR A 137 43.72 -65.17 2.97
N LYS A 138 43.14 -65.80 4.01
CA LYS A 138 43.36 -65.40 5.40
C LYS A 138 44.71 -65.87 5.93
#